data_AF-A0A345PF87-F1
#
_entry.id   AF-A0A345PF87-F1
#
_cell.length_a   1.000
_cell.length_b   1.000
_cell.length_c   1.000
_cell.angle_alpha   90.00
_cell.angle_beta   90.00
_cell.angle_gamma   90.00
#
_symmetry.space_group_name_H-M   'P 1'
#
loop_
_entity.id
_entity.type
_entity.pdbx_description
1 polymer ?
#
loop_
_entity_poly.entity_id
_entity_poly.type
_entity_poly.pdbx_seq_one_letter_code
_entity_poly.pdbx_strand_id
1 'polypeptide(L)' 'MGDFVRNCRLCDLPMKSSPFTMCSVCLNDNNKVQNFINKNPLVSIEEIAIFTSVSIEKVVKLVDLGHPYKGNLENKV' A
#
# COMPACT_ATOMS: atom_id res chain seq x y z
N MET A 1 -31.71 7.93 -3.90
CA MET A 1 -30.48 7.84 -3.09
C MET A 1 -29.42 7.26 -4.00
N GLY A 2 -28.45 8.08 -4.42
CA GLY A 2 -27.37 7.61 -5.30
C GLY A 2 -26.41 6.74 -4.52
N ASP A 3 -26.02 5.60 -5.09
CA ASP A 3 -24.99 4.76 -4.50
C ASP A 3 -23.70 5.59 -4.33
N PHE A 4 -23.22 5.72 -3.10
CA PHE A 4 -21.93 6.37 -2.84
C PHE A 4 -20.82 5.44 -3.38
N VAL A 5 -20.41 5.69 -4.61
CA VAL A 5 -19.24 5.06 -5.23
C VAL A 5 -18.01 5.79 -4.71
N ARG A 6 -17.16 5.07 -3.98
CA ARG A 6 -15.83 5.56 -3.58
C ARG A 6 -14.78 4.84 -4.39
N ASN A 7 -13.69 5.52 -4.73
CA ASN A 7 -12.55 4.89 -5.38
C ASN A 7 -11.57 4.38 -4.33
N CYS A 8 -10.95 3.24 -4.62
CA CYS A 8 -9.86 2.69 -3.82
C CYS A 8 -8.70 3.69 -3.79
N ARG A 9 -8.20 4.04 -2.60
CA ARG A 9 -7.09 4.99 -2.45
C ARG A 9 -5.76 4.53 -3.09
N LEU A 10 -5.61 3.23 -3.40
CA LEU A 10 -4.37 2.67 -3.96
C LEU A 10 -4.42 2.48 -5.47
N CYS A 11 -5.53 1.95 -5.99
CA CYS A 11 -5.68 1.60 -7.41
C CYS A 11 -6.74 2.42 -8.15
N ASP A 12 -7.38 3.37 -7.48
CA ASP A 12 -8.40 4.28 -8.03
C ASP A 12 -9.64 3.59 -8.61
N LEU A 13 -9.76 2.28 -8.44
CA LEU A 13 -10.92 1.53 -8.91
C LEU A 13 -12.16 1.81 -8.05
N PRO A 14 -13.35 1.91 -8.67
CA PRO A 14 -14.61 2.04 -7.95
C PRO A 14 -14.83 0.89 -6.97
N MET A 15 -15.39 1.23 -5.81
CA MET A 15 -15.68 0.29 -4.74
C MET A 15 -17.11 0.43 -4.25
N LYS A 16 -17.65 -0.70 -3.78
CA LYS A 16 -18.86 -0.70 -2.97
C LYS A 16 -18.63 0.12 -1.70
N SER A 17 -19.70 0.75 -1.22
CA SER A 17 -19.69 1.44 0.07
C SER A 17 -19.20 0.50 1.18
N SER A 18 -18.12 0.91 1.85
CA SER A 18 -17.51 0.16 2.95
C SER A 18 -16.81 1.15 3.89
N PRO A 19 -16.51 0.77 5.15
CA PRO A 19 -15.76 1.62 6.07
C PRO A 19 -14.27 1.76 5.69
N PHE A 20 -13.79 0.95 4.73
CA PHE A 20 -12.40 0.95 4.30
C PHE A 20 -12.13 1.97 3.19
N THR A 21 -10.91 2.49 3.17
CA THR A 21 -10.41 3.42 2.13
C THR A 21 -9.80 2.71 0.92
N MET A 22 -9.63 1.38 1.00
CA MET A 22 -9.02 0.54 -0.04
C MET A 22 -9.90 -0.66 -0.34
N CYS A 23 -9.83 -1.17 -1.57
CA CYS A 23 -10.57 -2.37 -1.97
C CYS A 23 -9.99 -3.60 -1.27
N SER A 24 -10.76 -4.70 -1.23
CA SER A 24 -10.35 -5.94 -0.57
C SER A 24 -8.98 -6.45 -1.06
N VAL A 25 -8.72 -6.32 -2.37
CA VAL A 25 -7.42 -6.69 -2.97
C VAL A 25 -6.30 -5.81 -2.42
N CYS A 26 -6.47 -4.49 -2.43
CA CYS A 26 -5.44 -3.56 -1.96
C CYS A 26 -5.25 -3.60 -0.45
N LEU A 27 -6.30 -3.92 0.32
CA LEU A 27 -6.20 -4.21 1.76
C LEU A 27 -5.36 -5.46 2.02
N ASN A 28 -5.57 -6.52 1.23
CA ASN A 28 -4.79 -7.74 1.34
C ASN A 28 -3.32 -7.52 0.96
N ASP A 29 -3.07 -6.76 -0.12
CA ASP A 29 -1.72 -6.35 -0.52
C ASP A 29 -1.04 -5.56 0.61
N ASN A 30 -1.74 -4.59 1.21
CA ASN A 30 -1.25 -3.83 2.36
C ASN A 30 -0.88 -4.75 3.53
N ASN A 31 -1.75 -5.70 3.89
CA ASN A 31 -1.48 -6.63 5.00
C ASN A 31 -0.23 -7.48 4.74
N LYS A 32 -0.01 -7.95 3.51
CA LYS A 32 1.21 -8.70 3.14
C LYS A 32 2.46 -7.83 3.29
N VAL A 33 2.43 -6.62 2.73
CA VAL A 33 3.54 -5.67 2.79
C VAL A 33 3.89 -5.32 4.23
N GLN A 34 2.90 -4.91 5.04
CA GLN A 34 3.12 -4.54 6.44
C GLN A 34 3.65 -5.72 7.27
N ASN A 35 3.09 -6.92 7.10
CA ASN A 35 3.59 -8.11 7.79
C ASN A 35 5.03 -8.46 7.41
N PHE A 36 5.41 -8.24 6.15
CA PHE A 36 6.77 -8.50 5.69
C PHE A 36 7.76 -7.44 6.22
N ILE A 37 7.39 -6.16 6.18
CA ILE A 37 8.19 -5.06 6.74
C ILE A 37 8.40 -5.25 8.25
N ASN A 38 7.34 -5.60 9.00
CA ASN A 38 7.42 -5.82 10.44
C ASN A 38 8.37 -6.97 10.82
N LYS A 39 8.56 -7.95 9.93
CA LYS A 39 9.50 -9.07 10.13
C LYS A 39 10.91 -8.76 9.63
N ASN A 40 11.05 -7.83 8.69
CA ASN A 40 12.29 -7.50 8.01
C ASN A 40 12.46 -5.96 7.95
N PRO A 41 12.85 -5.30 9.05
CA PRO A 41 12.78 -3.84 9.16
C PRO A 41 13.76 -3.06 8.26
N LEU A 42 14.78 -3.71 7.70
CA LEU A 42 15.83 -3.08 6.87
C LEU A 42 15.77 -3.52 5.41
N VAL A 43 14.62 -3.97 4.95
CA VAL A 43 14.43 -4.50 3.60
C VAL A 43 14.18 -3.40 2.56
N SER A 44 14.70 -3.57 1.34
CA SER A 44 14.47 -2.63 0.24
C SER A 44 13.06 -2.76 -0.36
N ILE A 45 12.59 -1.72 -1.06
CA ILE A 45 11.27 -1.73 -1.73
C ILE A 45 11.20 -2.84 -2.78
N GLU A 46 12.30 -3.05 -3.52
CA GLU A 46 12.42 -4.10 -4.53
C GLU A 46 12.27 -5.48 -3.92
N GLU A 47 12.93 -5.74 -2.79
CA GLU A 47 12.80 -7.01 -2.07
C GLU A 47 11.38 -7.20 -1.55
N ILE A 48 10.74 -6.17 -0.98
CA ILE A 48 9.33 -6.26 -0.56
C ILE A 48 8.46 -6.67 -1.74
N ALA A 49 8.62 -6.02 -2.90
CA ALA A 49 7.83 -6.31 -4.09
C ALA A 49 8.01 -7.76 -4.55
N ILE A 50 9.24 -8.25 -4.57
CA ILE A 50 9.57 -9.64 -4.94
C ILE A 50 8.92 -10.62 -3.95
N PHE A 51 9.16 -10.45 -2.65
CA PHE A 51 8.69 -11.40 -1.62
C PHE A 51 7.18 -11.37 -1.39
N THR A 52 6.53 -10.23 -1.60
CA THR A 52 5.07 -10.09 -1.41
C THR A 52 4.28 -10.31 -2.69
N SER A 53 4.97 -10.38 -3.85
CA SER A 53 4.37 -10.41 -5.18
C SER A 53 3.43 -9.22 -5.45
N VAL A 54 3.71 -8.08 -4.82
CA VAL A 54 3.03 -6.81 -5.03
C VAL A 54 3.90 -5.96 -5.95
N SER A 55 3.31 -5.26 -6.91
CA SER A 55 4.09 -4.41 -7.82
C SER A 55 4.84 -3.32 -7.04
N ILE A 56 6.05 -3.00 -7.48
CA ILE A 56 6.90 -1.96 -6.84
C ILE A 56 6.11 -0.65 -6.66
N GLU A 57 5.39 -0.21 -7.70
CA GLU A 57 4.54 0.99 -7.63
C GLU A 57 3.49 0.94 -6.51
N LYS A 58 2.86 -0.22 -6.30
CA LYS A 58 1.92 -0.40 -5.19
C LYS A 58 2.63 -0.41 -3.85
N VAL A 59 3.79 -1.06 -3.75
CA VAL A 59 4.57 -1.10 -2.50
C VAL A 59 4.98 0.32 -2.08
N VAL A 60 5.50 1.13 -3.01
CA VAL A 60 5.84 2.54 -2.74
C VAL A 60 4.65 3.30 -2.16
N LYS A 61 3.50 3.26 -2.85
CA LYS A 61 2.26 3.90 -2.37
C LYS A 61 1.81 3.36 -1.01
N LEU A 62 1.93 2.05 -0.77
CA LEU A 62 1.53 1.43 0.50
C LEU A 62 2.44 1.85 1.66
N VAL A 63 3.75 1.98 1.41
CA VAL A 63 4.71 2.49 2.39
C VAL A 63 4.41 3.96 2.70
N ASP A 64 4.14 4.78 1.69
CA ASP A 64 3.75 6.19 1.85
C ASP A 64 2.43 6.35 2.62
N LEU A 65 1.47 5.43 2.40
CA LEU A 65 0.16 5.46 3.08
C LEU A 65 0.21 4.90 4.51
N GLY A 66 1.14 3.97 4.79
CA GLY A 66 1.20 3.20 6.03
C GLY A 66 2.11 3.78 7.12
N HIS A 67 2.90 4.81 6.83
CA HIS A 67 3.96 5.25 7.74
C HIS A 67 4.11 6.79 7.74
N PRO A 68 4.38 7.44 8.88
CA PRO A 68 5.43 8.46 8.90
C PRO A 68 6.77 7.72 8.73
N TYR A 69 7.17 7.42 7.48
CA TYR A 69 8.40 6.69 7.21
C TYR A 69 9.60 7.60 7.54
N LYS A 70 10.16 7.49 8.75
CA LYS A 70 11.47 8.05 9.12
C LYS A 70 12.60 7.12 8.62
N GLY A 71 12.54 6.71 7.36
CA GLY A 71 13.71 6.24 6.63
C GLY A 71 14.13 7.37 5.71
N ASN A 72 15.37 7.85 5.86
CA ASN A 72 15.96 8.92 5.07
C ASN A 72 15.62 8.80 3.58
N LEU A 73 14.61 9.54 3.13
CA LEU A 73 14.53 10.00 1.75
C LEU A 73 15.33 11.31 1.67
N GLU A 74 16.61 11.22 1.97
CA GLU A 74 17.55 12.26 1.58
C GLU A 74 17.68 12.21 0.06
N ASN A 75 17.18 13.30 -0.54
CA ASN A 75 17.60 13.86 -1.83
C ASN A 75 17.63 12.94 -3.06
N LYS A 76 16.81 13.32 -4.05
CA LYS A 76 17.32 13.56 -5.39
C LYS A 76 16.44 14.56 -6.15
N VAL A 77 16.99 15.79 -6.22
CA VAL A 77 16.95 16.85 -7.25
C VAL A 77 15.61 17.17 -7.90
#